data_AF-A0A315XHX2-F1
#
_entry.id   AF-A0A315XHX2-F1
#
_cell.length_a   1.000
_cell.length_b   1.000
_cell.length_c   1.000
_cell.angle_alpha   90.00
_cell.angle_beta   90.00
_cell.angle_gamma   90.00
#
_symmetry.space_group_name_H-M   'P 1'
#
loop_
_entity.id
_entity.type
_entity.pdbx_description
1 polymer ?
#
loop_
_entity_poly.entity_id
_entity_poly.type
_entity_poly.pdbx_seq_one_letter_code
_entity_poly.pdbx_strand_id
1 'polypeptide(L)'
;MPPFTYRLRFLIPRDRLPHTAPDEPHLIRLKGDTVKLHINQGEGTRPDALVLTQHGIATVDQAREQAEATKYALMRTGLVTNVPMLFGKNESSIRLSSVLVERIREASGVTPRPDVHGIDVMDEADGPTATFQLQAEGYVRSPIDRFLAELTATLDRNWRDFASHARLGLAVEVFMGADMERTPRTRFLDLVTVLEILADRGSRAQAAIAIVDGALAVLEGQRASMGDEEANSLRSALSELKTRSISRSIRDLAAGLDTARIAGFKESDIGRFLGRCYTLRSRLVHDGVAPETYDVAQMSGDLFFLVRYLLIRRIDELSAV
;
A
#
# COMPACT_ATOMS: atom_id res chain seq x y z
N MET A 1 19.23 8.37 34.04
CA MET A 1 17.92 8.61 33.40
C MET A 1 17.12 7.34 33.55
N PRO A 2 15.81 7.42 33.81
CA PRO A 2 14.96 6.24 33.80
C PRO A 2 15.08 5.53 32.45
N PRO A 3 14.95 4.18 32.41
CA PRO A 3 15.07 3.45 31.16
C PRO A 3 13.89 3.73 30.23
N PHE A 4 14.02 3.31 28.98
CA PHE A 4 12.98 3.33 27.98
C PHE A 4 12.50 1.91 27.71
N THR A 5 11.23 1.81 27.33
CA THR A 5 10.62 0.58 26.83
C THR A 5 10.23 0.80 25.38
N TYR A 6 10.53 -0.14 24.48
CA TYR A 6 9.83 -0.16 23.18
C TYR A 6 8.72 -1.20 23.17
N ARG A 7 7.65 -0.87 22.46
CA ARG A 7 6.51 -1.73 22.17
C ARG A 7 6.33 -1.78 20.66
N LEU A 8 6.35 -2.98 20.10
CA LEU A 8 6.09 -3.23 18.69
C LEU A 8 4.79 -4.02 18.54
N ARG A 9 3.77 -3.37 17.99
CA ARG A 9 2.48 -4.00 17.66
C ARG A 9 2.38 -4.28 16.17
N PHE A 10 1.95 -5.49 15.81
CA PHE A 10 1.69 -5.91 14.43
C PHE A 10 0.50 -6.84 14.34
N LEU A 11 -0.08 -6.99 13.14
CA LEU A 11 -1.25 -7.83 12.91
C LEU A 11 -0.87 -9.09 12.14
N ILE A 12 -1.53 -10.20 12.45
CA ILE A 12 -1.41 -11.47 11.71
C ILE A 12 -2.81 -12.01 11.37
N PRO A 13 -2.99 -12.75 10.26
CA PRO A 13 -4.24 -13.47 10.03
C PRO A 13 -4.48 -14.55 11.10
N ARG A 14 -5.73 -14.71 11.53
CA ARG A 14 -6.11 -15.64 12.63
C ARG A 14 -5.82 -17.11 12.32
N ASP A 15 -5.77 -17.47 11.04
CA ASP A 15 -5.56 -18.83 10.55
C ASP A 15 -4.08 -19.24 10.47
N ARG A 16 -3.15 -18.33 10.84
CA ARG A 16 -1.72 -18.52 10.56
C ARG A 16 -0.85 -18.87 11.75
N LEU A 17 -1.30 -18.63 12.98
CA LEU A 17 -0.65 -19.16 14.17
C LEU A 17 -1.62 -20.10 14.88
N PRO A 18 -1.17 -21.27 15.35
CA PRO A 18 -2.00 -22.16 16.16
C PRO A 18 -2.50 -21.37 17.37
N HIS A 19 -3.78 -21.53 17.71
CA HIS A 19 -4.39 -20.87 18.86
C HIS A 19 -3.63 -21.25 20.13
N THR A 20 -2.66 -20.45 20.53
CA THR A 20 -2.09 -20.53 21.87
C THR A 20 -3.20 -20.07 22.81
N ALA A 21 -3.41 -20.80 23.89
CA ALA A 21 -4.35 -20.40 24.93
C ALA A 21 -4.07 -18.93 25.30
N PRO A 22 -5.12 -18.10 25.49
CA PRO A 22 -4.91 -16.72 25.89
C PRO A 22 -4.11 -16.65 27.20
N ASP A 23 -3.27 -15.61 27.28
CA ASP A 23 -2.73 -14.99 28.51
C ASP A 23 -1.32 -15.29 29.02
N GLU A 24 -0.57 -16.28 28.53
CA GLU A 24 0.86 -16.38 28.91
C GLU A 24 1.79 -15.71 27.89
N PRO A 25 2.53 -14.64 28.26
CA PRO A 25 3.52 -14.06 27.36
C PRO A 25 4.60 -15.07 27.02
N HIS A 26 4.85 -15.24 25.73
CA HIS A 26 5.99 -16.01 25.27
C HIS A 26 7.27 -15.19 25.50
N LEU A 27 8.14 -15.71 26.36
CA LEU A 27 9.45 -15.11 26.63
C LEU A 27 10.44 -15.54 25.55
N ILE A 28 10.89 -14.57 24.74
CA ILE A 28 11.93 -14.76 23.75
C ILE A 28 13.25 -14.31 24.39
N ARG A 29 14.16 -15.25 24.59
CA ARG A 29 15.51 -14.95 25.10
C ARG A 29 16.41 -14.55 23.93
N LEU A 30 16.86 -13.30 23.94
CA LEU A 30 17.92 -12.80 23.07
C LEU A 30 19.25 -12.84 23.82
N LYS A 31 20.38 -12.66 23.14
CA LYS A 31 21.69 -12.62 23.78
C LYS A 31 21.77 -11.44 24.76
N GLY A 32 21.53 -11.71 26.05
CA GLY A 32 21.61 -10.72 27.13
C GLY A 32 20.27 -10.07 27.50
N ASP A 33 19.22 -10.25 26.69
CA ASP A 33 17.95 -9.56 26.86
C ASP A 33 16.75 -10.53 26.81
N THR A 34 15.64 -10.13 27.44
CA THR A 34 14.37 -10.86 27.36
C THR A 34 13.31 -9.97 26.75
N VAL A 35 12.68 -10.51 25.70
CA VAL A 35 11.59 -9.87 24.99
C VAL A 35 10.30 -10.62 25.31
N LYS A 36 9.23 -9.89 25.65
CA LYS A 36 7.91 -10.47 25.92
C LYS A 36 7.05 -10.36 24.67
N LEU A 37 6.47 -11.47 24.22
CA LEU A 37 5.49 -11.51 23.14
C LEU A 37 4.11 -11.86 23.69
N HIS A 38 3.16 -10.97 23.49
CA HIS A 38 1.75 -11.16 23.83
C HIS A 38 0.91 -11.30 22.56
N ILE A 39 -0.13 -12.13 22.62
CA ILE A 39 -1.12 -12.28 21.56
C ILE A 39 -2.46 -11.73 22.07
N ASN A 40 -2.91 -10.65 21.46
CA ASN A 40 -4.24 -10.08 21.67
C ASN A 40 -5.14 -10.58 20.55
N GLN A 41 -6.01 -11.53 20.87
CA GLN A 41 -6.90 -12.13 19.87
C GLN A 41 -7.88 -11.09 19.31
N GLY A 42 -8.07 -11.11 17.99
CA GLY A 42 -9.09 -10.32 17.33
C GLY A 42 -10.49 -10.91 17.48
N GLU A 43 -11.51 -10.06 17.53
CA GLU A 43 -12.92 -10.49 17.48
C GLU A 43 -13.41 -10.67 16.04
N GLY A 44 -14.27 -11.67 15.81
CA GLY A 44 -14.88 -11.94 14.51
C GLY A 44 -13.87 -12.22 13.39
N THR A 45 -13.95 -11.43 12.30
CA THR A 45 -13.07 -11.53 11.11
C THR A 45 -11.79 -10.70 11.23
N ARG A 46 -11.51 -10.11 12.40
CA ARG A 46 -10.34 -9.25 12.59
C ARG A 46 -9.07 -10.07 12.75
N PRO A 47 -7.92 -9.59 12.25
CA PRO A 47 -6.63 -10.23 12.51
C PRO A 47 -6.28 -10.18 14.00
N ASP A 48 -5.46 -11.14 14.44
CA ASP A 48 -4.89 -11.10 15.78
C ASP A 48 -3.79 -10.04 15.84
N ALA A 49 -3.64 -9.40 17.00
CA ALA A 49 -2.59 -8.42 17.24
C ALA A 49 -1.50 -9.03 18.13
N LEU A 50 -0.28 -9.06 17.63
CA LEU A 50 0.88 -9.45 18.41
C LEU A 50 1.56 -8.20 18.94
N VAL A 51 1.93 -8.23 20.21
CA VAL A 51 2.60 -7.12 20.91
C VAL A 51 3.90 -7.64 21.51
N LEU A 52 5.01 -7.09 21.02
CA LEU A 52 6.33 -7.40 21.49
C LEU A 52 6.86 -6.23 22.31
N THR A 53 7.32 -6.49 23.53
CA THR A 53 7.78 -5.45 24.47
C THR A 53 9.16 -5.78 25.03
N GLN A 54 10.04 -4.78 25.07
CA GLN A 54 11.35 -4.85 25.73
C GLN A 54 11.55 -3.61 26.61
N HIS A 55 11.91 -3.85 27.87
CA HIS A 55 12.10 -2.84 28.91
C HIS A 55 13.60 -2.58 29.17
N GLY A 56 13.91 -1.51 29.92
CA GLY A 56 15.26 -1.33 30.48
C GLY A 56 16.29 -0.76 29.51
N ILE A 57 15.88 -0.10 28.44
CA ILE A 57 16.78 0.40 27.39
C ILE A 57 17.31 1.78 27.77
N ALA A 58 18.60 2.05 27.64
CA ALA A 58 19.19 3.23 28.24
C ALA A 58 18.76 4.56 27.59
N THR A 59 18.47 4.56 26.28
CA THR A 59 18.10 5.78 25.54
C THR A 59 16.92 5.55 24.58
N VAL A 60 16.21 6.63 24.24
CA VAL A 60 15.13 6.63 23.25
C VAL A 60 15.62 6.18 21.87
N ASP A 61 16.81 6.61 21.46
CA ASP A 61 17.39 6.26 20.16
C ASP A 61 17.74 4.78 20.10
N GLN A 62 18.33 4.23 21.18
CA GLN A 62 18.60 2.79 21.29
C GLN A 62 17.30 1.99 21.27
N ALA A 63 16.26 2.45 21.97
CA ALA A 63 14.97 1.77 21.97
C ALA A 63 14.34 1.74 20.57
N ARG A 64 14.47 2.84 19.81
CA ARG A 64 14.00 2.93 18.43
C ARG A 64 14.79 2.03 17.49
N GLU A 65 16.11 2.07 17.56
CA GLU A 65 17.00 1.23 16.75
C GLU A 65 16.74 -0.26 16.98
N GLN A 66 16.61 -0.68 18.26
CA GLN A 66 16.29 -2.06 18.61
C GLN A 66 14.89 -2.46 18.13
N ALA A 67 13.89 -1.58 18.24
CA ALA A 67 12.54 -1.87 17.76
C ALA A 67 12.50 -2.04 16.23
N GLU A 68 13.26 -1.24 15.47
CA GLU A 68 13.39 -1.37 14.02
C GLU A 68 14.11 -2.67 13.63
N ALA A 69 15.21 -2.99 14.30
CA ALA A 69 15.91 -4.26 14.09
C ALA A 69 15.00 -5.46 14.35
N THR A 70 14.21 -5.43 15.43
CA THR A 70 13.23 -6.46 15.77
C THR A 70 12.12 -6.56 14.72
N LYS A 71 11.61 -5.42 14.23
CA LYS A 71 10.64 -5.39 13.12
C LYS A 71 11.18 -6.09 11.87
N TYR A 72 12.42 -5.80 11.46
CA TYR A 72 13.03 -6.45 10.31
C TYR A 72 13.27 -7.96 10.53
N ALA A 73 13.67 -8.36 11.74
CA ALA A 73 13.79 -9.77 12.10
C ALA A 73 12.44 -10.52 11.99
N LEU A 74 11.35 -9.89 12.45
CA LEU A 74 9.99 -10.42 12.32
C LEU A 74 9.53 -10.49 10.86
N MET A 75 9.80 -9.45 10.06
CA MET A 75 9.52 -9.49 8.61
C MET A 75 10.22 -10.66 7.92
N ARG A 76 11.51 -10.87 8.20
CA ARG A 76 12.26 -12.04 7.70
C ARG A 76 11.63 -13.35 8.18
N THR A 77 11.25 -13.41 9.45
CA THR A 77 10.64 -14.62 10.04
C THR A 77 9.33 -14.94 9.33
N GLY A 78 8.44 -13.96 9.17
CA GLY A 78 7.18 -14.13 8.45
C GLY A 78 7.37 -14.58 7.00
N LEU A 79 8.41 -14.09 6.31
CA LEU A 79 8.76 -14.58 4.97
C LEU A 79 9.19 -16.05 4.98
N VAL A 80 10.04 -16.46 5.91
CA VAL A 80 10.55 -17.84 6.01
C VAL A 80 9.45 -18.81 6.44
N THR A 81 8.53 -18.39 7.30
CA THR A 81 7.47 -19.24 7.85
C THR A 81 6.15 -19.12 7.09
N ASN A 82 6.07 -18.28 6.05
CA ASN A 82 4.83 -17.97 5.34
C ASN A 82 3.70 -17.48 6.27
N VAL A 83 4.08 -16.70 7.28
CA VAL A 83 3.16 -16.02 8.20
C VAL A 83 3.20 -14.53 7.86
N PRO A 84 2.22 -14.00 7.08
CA PRO A 84 2.20 -12.59 6.74
C PRO A 84 1.97 -11.75 8.00
N MET A 85 2.67 -10.63 8.09
CA MET A 85 2.60 -9.70 9.21
C MET A 85 2.41 -8.28 8.70
N LEU A 86 1.44 -7.56 9.27
CA LEU A 86 1.19 -6.17 8.95
C LEU A 86 1.69 -5.26 10.07
N PHE A 87 2.77 -4.55 9.79
CA PHE A 87 3.34 -3.53 10.67
C PHE A 87 2.71 -2.18 10.35
N GLY A 88 2.19 -1.49 11.36
CA GLY A 88 1.55 -0.19 11.18
C GLY A 88 2.54 0.94 10.92
N LYS A 89 2.03 2.17 10.95
CA LYS A 89 2.77 3.39 10.61
C LYS A 89 3.55 4.02 11.77
N ASN A 90 3.65 3.34 12.92
CA ASN A 90 4.22 3.89 14.16
C ASN A 90 3.43 5.11 14.67
N GLU A 91 2.12 5.14 14.40
CA GLU A 91 1.20 6.20 14.80
C GLU A 91 -0.05 5.59 15.43
N SER A 92 -0.73 6.37 16.28
CA SER A 92 -2.05 6.02 16.77
C SER A 92 -3.14 6.64 15.90
N SER A 93 -4.26 5.93 15.75
CA SER A 93 -5.47 6.43 15.10
C SER A 93 -6.25 7.43 15.97
N ILE A 94 -5.87 7.63 17.23
CA ILE A 94 -6.60 8.44 18.21
C ILE A 94 -5.64 9.40 18.89
N ARG A 95 -6.14 10.59 19.23
CA ARG A 95 -5.47 11.53 20.14
C ARG A 95 -6.30 11.66 21.41
N LEU A 96 -5.68 11.45 22.56
CA LEU A 96 -6.29 11.73 23.86
C LEU A 96 -6.05 13.20 24.21
N SER A 97 -7.04 13.86 24.82
CA SER A 97 -6.86 15.22 25.33
C SER A 97 -6.01 15.19 26.60
N SER A 98 -5.18 16.23 26.80
CA SER A 98 -4.34 16.36 28.00
C SER A 98 -5.14 16.31 29.29
N VAL A 99 -6.32 16.93 29.31
CA VAL A 99 -7.25 16.92 30.45
C VAL A 99 -7.70 15.49 30.80
N LEU A 100 -7.96 14.64 29.80
CA LEU A 100 -8.35 13.25 30.03
C LEU A 100 -7.17 12.41 30.53
N VAL A 101 -5.97 12.65 30.00
CA VAL A 101 -4.74 11.97 30.42
C VAL A 101 -4.46 12.23 31.90
N GLU A 102 -4.47 13.49 32.33
CA GLU A 102 -4.20 13.83 33.73
C GLU A 102 -5.28 13.29 34.68
N ARG A 103 -6.56 13.37 34.31
CA ARG A 103 -7.64 12.78 35.14
C ARG A 103 -7.48 11.29 35.38
N ILE A 104 -7.11 10.52 34.35
CA ILE A 104 -6.89 9.07 34.49
C ILE A 104 -5.64 8.82 35.33
N ARG A 105 -4.57 9.60 35.13
CA ARG A 105 -3.34 9.49 35.91
C ARG A 105 -3.59 9.77 37.39
N GLU A 106 -4.31 10.83 37.73
CA GLU A 106 -4.70 11.18 39.10
C GLU A 106 -5.58 10.09 39.74
N ALA A 107 -6.52 9.52 38.98
CA ALA A 107 -7.47 8.55 39.51
C ALA A 107 -6.90 7.13 39.66
N SER A 108 -5.97 6.72 38.78
CA SER A 108 -5.51 5.32 38.69
C SER A 108 -4.00 5.12 38.90
N GLY A 109 -3.22 6.20 38.92
CA GLY A 109 -1.75 6.12 38.97
C GLY A 109 -1.10 5.64 37.66
N VAL A 110 -1.88 5.50 36.58
CA VAL A 110 -1.42 4.98 35.29
C VAL A 110 -1.48 6.10 34.24
N THR A 111 -0.46 6.20 33.39
CA THR A 111 -0.44 7.13 32.26
C THR A 111 -1.15 6.49 31.05
N PRO A 112 -2.35 6.96 30.65
CA PRO A 112 -3.05 6.42 29.49
C PRO A 112 -2.36 6.85 28.19
N ARG A 113 -2.18 5.92 27.26
CA ARG A 113 -1.62 6.19 25.93
C ARG A 113 -2.51 5.63 24.83
N PRO A 114 -2.70 6.36 23.72
CA PRO A 114 -3.34 5.79 22.54
C PRO A 114 -2.58 4.57 22.03
N ASP A 115 -3.28 3.51 21.63
CA ASP A 115 -2.64 2.34 21.03
C ASP A 115 -1.99 2.71 19.68
N VAL A 116 -0.69 2.43 19.56
CA VAL A 116 0.09 2.64 18.34
C VAL A 116 0.20 1.33 17.58
N HIS A 117 -0.11 1.34 16.28
CA HIS A 117 0.16 0.21 15.39
C HIS A 117 1.54 0.41 14.76
N GLY A 118 2.51 -0.43 15.13
CA GLY A 118 3.93 -0.25 14.80
C GLY A 118 4.78 -0.10 16.07
N ILE A 119 5.83 0.70 15.97
CA ILE A 119 6.79 1.00 17.05
C ILE A 119 6.26 2.16 17.90
N ASP A 120 6.21 1.96 19.21
CA ASP A 120 6.03 2.98 20.25
C ASP A 120 7.19 2.91 21.23
N VAL A 121 7.72 4.06 21.64
CA VAL A 121 8.80 4.18 22.63
C VAL A 121 8.26 4.95 23.83
N MET A 122 8.38 4.36 25.00
CA MET A 122 7.82 4.85 26.26
C MET A 122 8.96 5.17 27.22
N ASP A 123 8.85 6.32 27.89
CA ASP A 123 9.73 6.69 28.99
C ASP A 123 9.21 6.03 30.28
N GLU A 124 10.03 5.23 30.95
CA GLU A 124 9.63 4.59 32.22
C GLU A 124 9.52 5.63 33.36
N ALA A 125 9.99 6.86 33.17
CA ALA A 125 9.71 8.00 34.06
C ALA A 125 8.22 8.30 34.20
N ASP A 126 7.44 8.05 33.14
CA ASP A 126 6.01 8.37 33.09
C ASP A 126 5.16 7.46 33.99
N GLY A 127 5.80 6.53 34.70
CA GLY A 127 5.16 5.52 35.54
C GLY A 127 4.53 4.39 34.73
N PRO A 128 3.68 3.56 35.36
CA PRO A 128 2.94 2.52 34.67
C PRO A 128 2.12 3.10 33.53
N THR A 129 2.18 2.51 32.34
CA THR A 129 1.40 2.93 31.17
C THR A 129 0.32 1.92 30.84
N ALA A 130 -0.86 2.41 30.46
CA ALA A 130 -1.94 1.59 29.90
C ALA A 130 -2.27 2.07 28.49
N THR A 131 -2.27 1.14 27.53
CA THR A 131 -2.62 1.42 26.15
C THR A 131 -4.11 1.25 25.92
N PHE A 132 -4.75 2.23 25.30
CA PHE A 132 -6.18 2.23 25.01
C PHE A 132 -6.42 2.16 23.50
N GLN A 133 -7.32 1.27 23.10
CA GLN A 133 -7.75 1.15 21.71
C GLN A 133 -9.26 1.42 21.62
N LEU A 134 -9.65 2.44 20.85
CA LEU A 134 -11.05 2.57 20.41
C LEU A 134 -11.24 1.68 19.19
N GLN A 135 -12.23 0.80 19.26
CA GLN A 135 -12.61 -0.07 18.16
C GLN A 135 -13.99 0.37 17.66
N ALA A 136 -14.07 0.72 16.39
CA ALA A 136 -15.33 1.05 15.72
C ALA A 136 -15.45 0.20 14.46
N GLU A 137 -16.60 -0.47 14.30
CA GLU A 137 -16.95 -1.21 13.09
C GLU A 137 -17.90 -0.36 12.24
N GLY A 138 -17.38 0.11 11.11
CA GLY A 138 -18.18 0.71 10.06
C GLY A 138 -18.51 -0.32 9.01
N TYR A 139 -19.80 -0.57 8.77
CA TYR A 139 -20.25 -1.36 7.62
C TYR A 139 -20.78 -0.42 6.54
N VAL A 140 -20.14 -0.42 5.38
CA VAL A 140 -20.74 0.15 4.17
C VAL A 140 -21.50 -0.98 3.49
N ARG A 141 -22.84 -0.95 3.56
CA ARG A 141 -23.70 -1.91 2.86
C ARG A 141 -24.23 -1.27 1.59
N SER A 142 -23.91 -1.85 0.45
CA SER A 142 -24.66 -1.60 -0.78
C SER A 142 -26.00 -2.32 -0.69
N PRO A 143 -27.14 -1.67 -0.99
CA PRO A 143 -28.43 -2.36 -1.06
C PRO A 143 -28.34 -3.53 -2.04
N ILE A 144 -28.71 -4.74 -1.59
CA ILE A 144 -28.63 -5.96 -2.41
C ILE A 144 -29.47 -5.82 -3.69
N ASP A 145 -30.62 -5.14 -3.61
CA ASP A 145 -31.51 -4.91 -4.75
C ASP A 145 -30.83 -4.11 -5.86
N ARG A 146 -29.97 -3.14 -5.52
CA ARG A 146 -29.20 -2.38 -6.50
C ARG A 146 -28.19 -3.27 -7.22
N PHE A 147 -27.49 -4.13 -6.47
CA PHE A 147 -26.55 -5.09 -7.06
C PHE A 147 -27.27 -6.08 -7.98
N LEU A 148 -28.39 -6.64 -7.53
CA LEU A 148 -29.18 -7.59 -8.32
C LEU A 148 -29.74 -6.92 -9.59
N ALA A 149 -30.25 -5.69 -9.50
CA ALA A 149 -30.72 -4.95 -10.66
C ALA A 149 -29.61 -4.73 -11.70
N GLU A 150 -28.41 -4.31 -11.26
CA GLU A 150 -27.26 -4.13 -12.15
C GLU A 150 -26.78 -5.46 -12.75
N LEU A 151 -26.74 -6.52 -11.95
CA LEU A 151 -26.35 -7.86 -12.41
C LEU A 151 -27.33 -8.40 -13.46
N THR A 152 -28.64 -8.30 -13.23
CA THR A 152 -29.65 -8.72 -14.21
C THR A 152 -29.52 -7.91 -15.49
N ALA A 153 -29.45 -6.57 -15.39
CA ALA A 153 -29.27 -5.69 -16.54
C ALA A 153 -27.96 -5.97 -17.30
N THR A 154 -26.92 -6.42 -16.59
CA THR A 154 -25.65 -6.85 -17.17
C THR A 154 -25.83 -8.17 -17.90
N LEU A 155 -26.35 -9.22 -17.25
CA LEU A 155 -26.50 -10.56 -17.84
C LEU A 155 -27.33 -10.59 -19.14
N ASP A 156 -28.27 -9.66 -19.29
CA ASP A 156 -29.10 -9.53 -20.50
C ASP A 156 -28.36 -8.90 -21.71
N ARG A 157 -27.13 -8.40 -21.54
CA ARG A 157 -26.30 -7.81 -22.61
C ARG A 157 -25.39 -8.84 -23.29
N ASN A 158 -25.03 -8.57 -24.55
CA ASN A 158 -24.05 -9.37 -25.29
C ASN A 158 -22.61 -8.94 -24.96
N TRP A 159 -21.93 -9.70 -24.08
CA TRP A 159 -20.57 -9.40 -23.61
C TRP A 159 -19.44 -10.01 -24.43
N ARG A 160 -19.73 -10.56 -25.62
CA ARG A 160 -18.69 -11.21 -26.45
C ARG A 160 -17.49 -10.30 -26.71
N ASP A 161 -17.74 -9.00 -26.87
CA ASP A 161 -16.68 -8.04 -27.13
C ASP A 161 -15.85 -7.78 -25.88
N PHE A 162 -16.45 -7.65 -24.68
CA PHE A 162 -15.70 -7.55 -23.43
C PHE A 162 -14.82 -8.79 -23.17
N ALA A 163 -15.36 -9.99 -23.41
CA ALA A 163 -14.61 -11.24 -23.25
C ALA A 163 -13.37 -11.32 -24.15
N SER A 164 -13.37 -10.62 -25.29
CA SER A 164 -12.21 -10.56 -26.19
C SER A 164 -11.12 -9.57 -25.73
N HIS A 165 -11.41 -8.70 -24.75
CA HIS A 165 -10.48 -7.68 -24.24
C HIS A 165 -9.77 -8.14 -22.95
N ALA A 166 -8.85 -9.11 -23.07
CA ALA A 166 -8.11 -9.68 -21.93
C ALA A 166 -7.40 -8.63 -21.05
N ARG A 167 -6.90 -7.52 -21.64
CA ARG A 167 -6.29 -6.42 -20.88
C ARG A 167 -7.30 -5.70 -19.98
N LEU A 168 -8.51 -5.46 -20.48
CA LEU A 168 -9.55 -4.80 -19.70
C LEU A 168 -10.07 -5.73 -18.59
N GLY A 169 -10.23 -7.03 -18.88
CA GLY A 169 -10.54 -8.04 -17.88
C GLY A 169 -9.51 -8.05 -16.73
N LEU A 170 -8.21 -8.11 -17.06
CA LEU A 170 -7.14 -8.03 -16.08
C LEU A 170 -7.18 -6.72 -15.27
N ALA A 171 -7.45 -5.59 -15.92
CA ALA A 171 -7.58 -4.30 -15.24
C ALA A 171 -8.72 -4.30 -14.20
N VAL A 172 -9.85 -4.93 -14.52
CA VAL A 172 -10.99 -5.10 -13.59
C VAL A 172 -10.61 -6.02 -12.44
N GLU A 173 -9.96 -7.15 -12.70
CA GLU A 173 -9.53 -8.09 -11.66
C GLU A 173 -8.57 -7.44 -10.66
N VAL A 174 -7.55 -6.73 -11.16
CA VAL A 174 -6.59 -6.01 -10.30
C VAL A 174 -7.30 -4.90 -9.52
N PHE A 175 -8.25 -4.17 -10.13
CA PHE A 175 -9.04 -3.15 -9.44
C PHE A 175 -9.89 -3.73 -8.30
N MET A 176 -10.54 -4.89 -8.51
CA MET A 176 -11.28 -5.59 -7.46
C MET A 176 -10.35 -6.03 -6.32
N GLY A 177 -9.18 -6.59 -6.66
CA GLY A 177 -8.16 -6.96 -5.67
C GLY A 177 -7.67 -5.76 -4.85
N ALA A 178 -7.43 -4.63 -5.50
CA ALA A 178 -7.00 -3.39 -4.86
C ALA A 178 -8.03 -2.88 -3.84
N ASP A 179 -9.34 -3.00 -4.11
CA ASP A 179 -10.38 -2.56 -3.16
C ASP A 179 -10.41 -3.42 -1.88
N MET A 180 -9.98 -4.69 -1.98
CA MET A 180 -9.86 -5.60 -0.85
C MET A 180 -8.55 -5.43 -0.06
N GLU A 181 -7.56 -4.74 -0.63
CA GLU A 181 -6.25 -4.52 0.01
C GLU A 181 -6.34 -3.47 1.13
N ARG A 182 -5.80 -3.83 2.30
CA ARG A 182 -5.89 -3.01 3.53
C ARG A 182 -4.69 -2.07 3.71
N THR A 183 -3.58 -2.37 3.06
CA THR A 183 -2.35 -1.60 3.12
C THR A 183 -2.42 -0.47 2.09
N PRO A 184 -2.44 0.81 2.50
CA PRO A 184 -2.61 1.92 1.56
C PRO A 184 -1.58 1.95 0.44
N ARG A 185 -0.33 1.54 0.73
CA ARG A 185 0.76 1.46 -0.26
C ARG A 185 0.50 0.40 -1.32
N THR A 186 0.16 -0.83 -0.90
CA THR A 186 -0.15 -1.93 -1.82
C THR A 186 -1.38 -1.60 -2.65
N ARG A 187 -2.47 -1.16 -2.02
CA ARG A 187 -3.68 -0.69 -2.72
C ARG A 187 -3.36 0.40 -3.75
N PHE A 188 -2.53 1.38 -3.39
CA PHE A 188 -2.10 2.42 -4.31
C PHE A 188 -1.31 1.86 -5.51
N LEU A 189 -0.35 0.96 -5.26
CA LEU A 189 0.44 0.33 -6.32
C LEU A 189 -0.44 -0.50 -7.26
N ASP A 190 -1.42 -1.24 -6.72
CA ASP A 190 -2.36 -2.01 -7.52
C ASP A 190 -3.23 -1.09 -8.39
N LEU A 191 -3.76 0.00 -7.82
CA LEU A 191 -4.52 1.00 -8.59
C LEU A 191 -3.69 1.68 -9.70
N VAL A 192 -2.40 1.96 -9.45
CA VAL A 192 -1.50 2.45 -10.51
C VAL A 192 -1.22 1.36 -11.54
N THR A 193 -1.13 0.10 -11.14
CA THR A 193 -1.00 -1.04 -12.06
C THR A 193 -2.22 -1.13 -12.99
N VAL A 194 -3.44 -0.87 -12.48
CA VAL A 194 -4.64 -0.77 -13.33
C VAL A 194 -4.46 0.32 -14.40
N LEU A 195 -3.95 1.50 -14.02
CA LEU A 195 -3.65 2.56 -15.01
C LEU A 195 -2.60 2.11 -16.02
N GLU A 196 -1.56 1.39 -15.59
CA GLU A 196 -0.51 0.86 -16.48
C GLU A 196 -1.08 -0.14 -17.49
N ILE A 197 -2.04 -0.98 -17.07
CA ILE A 197 -2.74 -1.93 -17.95
C ILE A 197 -3.65 -1.18 -18.95
N LEU A 198 -4.37 -0.15 -18.50
CA LEU A 198 -5.26 0.65 -19.34
C LEU A 198 -4.52 1.59 -20.30
N ALA A 199 -3.29 2.00 -19.96
CA ALA A 199 -2.50 2.91 -20.77
C ALA A 199 -2.02 2.23 -22.06
N ASP A 200 -2.32 2.86 -23.20
CA ASP A 200 -1.81 2.44 -24.50
C ASP A 200 -0.46 3.11 -24.80
N ARG A 201 0.61 2.32 -24.80
CA ARG A 201 1.97 2.76 -25.15
C ARG A 201 2.17 2.77 -26.66
N GLY A 202 1.37 3.59 -27.34
CA GLY A 202 1.51 3.78 -28.79
C GLY A 202 2.90 4.27 -29.21
N SER A 203 3.22 4.08 -30.48
CA SER A 203 4.49 4.49 -31.10
C SER A 203 4.77 5.99 -30.95
N ARG A 204 6.05 6.37 -30.89
CA ARG A 204 6.45 7.77 -31.00
C ARG A 204 6.29 8.29 -32.42
N ALA A 205 6.39 9.62 -32.58
CA ALA A 205 6.45 10.25 -33.89
C ALA A 205 7.60 9.69 -34.73
N GLN A 206 7.38 9.57 -36.04
CA GLN A 206 8.33 8.94 -36.97
C GLN A 206 9.73 9.57 -36.91
N ALA A 207 9.82 10.89 -36.73
CA ALA A 207 11.10 11.59 -36.57
C ALA A 207 11.89 11.11 -35.34
N ALA A 208 11.22 10.84 -34.21
CA ALA A 208 11.87 10.31 -33.02
C ALA A 208 12.29 8.84 -33.22
N ILE A 209 11.49 8.05 -33.92
CA ILE A 209 11.82 6.66 -34.28
C ILE A 209 13.08 6.63 -35.16
N ALA A 210 13.19 7.52 -36.15
CA ALA A 210 14.35 7.61 -37.04
C ALA A 210 15.65 7.93 -36.29
N ILE A 211 15.60 8.78 -35.26
CA ILE A 211 16.76 9.05 -34.38
C ILE A 211 17.20 7.77 -33.67
N VAL A 212 16.24 7.01 -33.12
CA VAL A 212 16.52 5.75 -32.44
C VAL A 212 17.07 4.69 -33.41
N ASP A 213 16.55 4.62 -34.64
CA ASP A 213 17.06 3.72 -35.68
C ASP A 213 18.51 4.04 -36.05
N GLY A 214 18.86 5.33 -36.15
CA GLY A 214 20.25 5.75 -36.34
C GLY A 214 21.16 5.29 -35.21
N ALA A 215 20.72 5.43 -33.95
CA ALA A 215 21.49 4.97 -32.79
C ALA A 215 21.67 3.44 -32.78
N LEU A 216 20.63 2.68 -33.15
CA LEU A 216 20.69 1.23 -33.29
C LEU A 216 21.70 0.81 -34.38
N ALA A 217 21.74 1.51 -35.52
CA ALA A 217 22.71 1.22 -36.57
C ALA A 217 24.17 1.43 -36.12
N VAL A 218 24.42 2.48 -35.32
CA VAL A 218 25.74 2.72 -34.71
C VAL A 218 26.10 1.59 -33.74
N LEU A 219 25.15 1.17 -32.90
CA LEU A 219 25.35 0.06 -31.96
C LEU A 219 25.74 -1.24 -32.68
N GLU A 220 25.09 -1.57 -33.80
CA GLU A 220 25.45 -2.77 -34.59
C GLU A 220 26.89 -2.73 -35.10
N GLY A 221 27.36 -1.55 -35.55
CA GLY A 221 28.74 -1.38 -35.98
C GLY A 221 29.77 -1.53 -34.85
N GLN A 222 29.36 -1.35 -33.60
CA GLN A 222 30.21 -1.47 -32.41
C GLN A 222 30.02 -2.78 -31.65
N ARG A 223 29.15 -3.68 -32.13
CA ARG A 223 28.82 -4.92 -31.41
C ARG A 223 30.04 -5.76 -31.05
N ALA A 224 30.98 -5.90 -31.99
CA ALA A 224 32.18 -6.72 -31.81
C ALA A 224 33.14 -6.17 -30.72
N SER A 225 33.14 -4.86 -30.48
CA SER A 225 34.00 -4.23 -29.46
C SER A 225 33.38 -4.22 -28.06
N MET A 226 32.04 -4.26 -27.96
CA MET A 226 31.31 -4.18 -26.69
C MET A 226 30.95 -5.55 -26.09
N GLY A 227 30.96 -6.60 -26.91
CA GLY A 227 30.48 -7.93 -26.51
C GLY A 227 28.96 -8.07 -26.64
N ASP A 228 28.50 -9.30 -26.84
CA ASP A 228 27.11 -9.58 -27.20
C ASP A 228 26.09 -9.24 -26.11
N GLU A 229 26.44 -9.44 -24.84
CA GLU A 229 25.54 -9.19 -23.71
C GLU A 229 25.21 -7.70 -23.57
N GLU A 230 26.24 -6.85 -23.53
CA GLU A 230 26.08 -5.40 -23.44
C GLU A 230 25.38 -4.83 -24.69
N ALA A 231 25.74 -5.32 -25.88
CA ALA A 231 25.09 -4.92 -27.12
C ALA A 231 23.59 -5.28 -27.13
N ASN A 232 23.21 -6.46 -26.64
CA ASN A 232 21.81 -6.86 -26.55
C ASN A 232 21.02 -6.05 -25.49
N SER A 233 21.65 -5.75 -24.35
CA SER A 233 21.08 -4.89 -23.31
C SER A 233 20.77 -3.49 -23.85
N LEU A 234 21.75 -2.85 -24.50
CA LEU A 234 21.59 -1.52 -25.10
C LEU A 234 20.60 -1.51 -26.26
N ARG A 235 20.61 -2.54 -27.11
CA ARG A 235 19.63 -2.67 -28.19
C ARG A 235 18.20 -2.69 -27.65
N SER A 236 17.98 -3.43 -26.55
CA SER A 236 16.67 -3.52 -25.91
C SER A 236 16.26 -2.15 -25.36
N ALA A 237 17.14 -1.49 -24.60
CA ALA A 237 16.89 -0.15 -24.06
C ALA A 237 16.59 0.89 -25.15
N LEU A 238 17.36 0.91 -26.25
CA LEU A 238 17.11 1.79 -27.39
C LEU A 238 15.80 1.47 -28.08
N SER A 239 15.47 0.19 -28.28
CA SER A 239 14.23 -0.22 -28.93
C SER A 239 13.00 0.25 -28.14
N GLU A 240 13.06 0.23 -26.80
CA GLU A 240 11.99 0.77 -25.96
C GLU A 240 11.74 2.27 -26.18
N LEU A 241 12.76 3.04 -26.54
CA LEU A 241 12.63 4.47 -26.81
C LEU A 241 11.75 4.78 -28.03
N LYS A 242 11.47 3.79 -28.89
CA LYS A 242 10.51 3.95 -30.01
C LYS A 242 9.06 4.05 -29.52
N THR A 243 8.77 3.61 -28.30
CA THR A 243 7.43 3.69 -27.69
C THR A 243 7.31 4.92 -26.78
N ARG A 244 6.08 5.40 -26.60
CA ARG A 244 5.82 6.46 -25.59
C ARG A 244 6.13 5.95 -24.19
N SER A 245 6.57 6.86 -23.32
CA SER A 245 6.74 6.53 -21.90
C SER A 245 5.39 6.21 -21.28
N ILE A 246 5.40 5.27 -20.34
CA ILE A 246 4.19 4.87 -19.62
C ILE A 246 3.56 6.04 -18.86
N SER A 247 4.38 6.92 -18.24
CA SER A 247 3.90 8.15 -17.56
C SER A 247 3.12 9.07 -18.50
N ARG A 248 3.56 9.24 -19.75
CA ARG A 248 2.82 10.01 -20.74
C ARG A 248 1.52 9.31 -21.12
N SER A 249 1.59 8.01 -21.39
CA SER A 249 0.45 7.19 -21.79
C SER A 249 -0.64 7.15 -20.70
N ILE A 250 -0.25 7.13 -19.43
CA ILE A 250 -1.18 7.26 -18.28
C ILE A 250 -1.82 8.65 -18.25
N ARG A 251 -1.05 9.73 -18.43
CA ARG A 251 -1.62 11.09 -18.48
C ARG A 251 -2.59 11.27 -19.65
N ASP A 252 -2.34 10.59 -20.77
CA ASP A 252 -3.24 10.61 -21.93
C ASP A 252 -4.60 9.96 -21.59
N LEU A 253 -4.71 9.11 -20.55
CA LEU A 253 -6.01 8.62 -20.05
C LEU A 253 -6.90 9.74 -19.49
N ALA A 254 -6.32 10.88 -19.12
CA ALA A 254 -7.07 12.06 -18.67
C ALA A 254 -7.81 12.78 -19.82
N ALA A 255 -7.43 12.51 -21.07
CA ALA A 255 -7.96 13.24 -22.22
C ALA A 255 -9.47 13.07 -22.34
N GLY A 256 -10.21 14.19 -22.37
CA GLY A 256 -11.66 14.19 -22.49
C GLY A 256 -12.41 13.67 -21.26
N LEU A 257 -11.77 13.68 -20.07
CA LEU A 257 -12.45 13.48 -18.80
C LEU A 257 -12.83 14.82 -18.17
N ASP A 258 -13.98 14.83 -17.49
CA ASP A 258 -14.48 15.96 -16.71
C ASP A 258 -14.53 15.55 -15.24
N THR A 259 -13.83 16.29 -14.38
CA THR A 259 -13.75 16.04 -12.93
C THR A 259 -15.13 16.11 -12.27
N ALA A 260 -16.03 16.96 -12.77
CA ALA A 260 -17.38 17.10 -12.22
C ALA A 260 -18.23 15.83 -12.37
N ARG A 261 -17.86 14.93 -13.29
CA ARG A 261 -18.56 13.67 -13.54
C ARG A 261 -18.04 12.50 -12.68
N ILE A 262 -16.95 12.69 -11.93
CA ILE A 262 -16.29 11.64 -11.17
C ILE A 262 -16.63 11.82 -9.68
N ALA A 263 -17.74 11.22 -9.25
CA ALA A 263 -18.18 11.29 -7.86
C ALA A 263 -17.09 10.76 -6.89
N GLY A 264 -16.75 11.57 -5.88
CA GLY A 264 -15.74 11.24 -4.87
C GLY A 264 -14.31 11.65 -5.22
N PHE A 265 -14.04 12.03 -6.47
CA PHE A 265 -12.74 12.56 -6.89
C PHE A 265 -12.60 14.04 -6.49
N LYS A 266 -11.52 14.39 -5.78
CA LYS A 266 -11.37 15.73 -5.21
C LYS A 266 -10.41 16.65 -5.96
N GLU A 267 -9.65 16.12 -6.91
CA GLU A 267 -8.60 16.88 -7.59
C GLU A 267 -9.17 17.67 -8.78
N SER A 268 -8.64 18.87 -9.00
CA SER A 268 -9.12 19.77 -10.06
C SER A 268 -8.55 19.44 -11.44
N ASP A 269 -7.42 18.73 -11.50
CA ASP A 269 -6.69 18.40 -12.73
C ASP A 269 -6.25 16.93 -12.71
N ILE A 270 -6.94 16.13 -13.53
CA ILE A 270 -6.70 14.68 -13.63
C ILE A 270 -5.31 14.39 -14.19
N GLY A 271 -4.87 15.12 -15.22
CA GLY A 271 -3.57 14.89 -15.86
C GLY A 271 -2.41 15.17 -14.90
N ARG A 272 -2.50 16.26 -14.14
CA ARG A 272 -1.53 16.59 -13.10
C ARG A 272 -1.56 15.57 -11.96
N PHE A 273 -2.76 15.17 -11.51
CA PHE A 273 -2.92 14.16 -10.46
C PHE A 273 -2.28 12.82 -10.86
N LEU A 274 -2.58 12.31 -12.06
CA LEU A 274 -1.99 11.08 -12.60
C LEU A 274 -0.47 11.16 -12.72
N GLY A 275 0.07 12.33 -13.08
CA GLY A 275 1.51 12.59 -13.04
C GLY A 275 2.11 12.40 -11.65
N ARG A 276 1.47 12.96 -10.62
CA ARG A 276 1.89 12.77 -9.21
C ARG A 276 1.78 11.31 -8.77
N CYS A 277 0.70 10.61 -9.14
CA CYS A 277 0.55 9.18 -8.85
C CYS A 277 1.71 8.36 -9.42
N TYR A 278 2.08 8.60 -10.68
CA TYR A 278 3.19 7.86 -11.30
C TYR A 278 4.55 8.19 -10.65
N THR A 279 4.80 9.45 -10.30
CA THR A 279 6.00 9.84 -9.53
C THR A 279 6.05 9.15 -8.17
N LEU A 280 4.93 9.10 -7.44
CA LEU A 280 4.85 8.43 -6.15
C LEU A 280 5.08 6.92 -6.28
N ARG A 281 4.48 6.25 -7.28
CA ARG A 281 4.73 4.83 -7.59
C ARG A 281 6.21 4.58 -7.87
N SER A 282 6.84 5.43 -8.68
CA SER A 282 8.27 5.33 -8.98
C SER A 282 9.11 5.34 -7.70
N ARG A 283 8.87 6.31 -6.80
CA ARG A 283 9.61 6.40 -5.52
C ARG A 283 9.33 5.22 -4.59
N LEU A 284 8.07 4.77 -4.52
CA LEU A 284 7.70 3.61 -3.70
C LEU A 284 8.40 2.33 -4.17
N VAL A 285 8.46 2.09 -5.48
CA VAL A 285 9.02 0.86 -6.05
C VAL A 285 10.55 0.89 -6.07
N HIS A 286 11.15 2.04 -6.40
CA HIS A 286 12.61 2.13 -6.56
C HIS A 286 13.34 2.52 -5.29
N ASP A 287 12.75 3.39 -4.46
CA ASP A 287 13.40 3.92 -3.26
C ASP A 287 12.80 3.33 -1.97
N GLY A 288 11.68 2.59 -2.05
CA GLY A 288 10.97 2.07 -0.88
C GLY A 288 10.30 3.15 -0.02
N VAL A 289 10.32 4.41 -0.45
CA VAL A 289 9.92 5.57 0.36
C VAL A 289 8.73 6.28 -0.26
N ALA A 290 7.75 6.61 0.58
CA ALA A 290 6.73 7.62 0.28
C ALA A 290 7.23 8.96 0.82
N PRO A 291 7.43 9.99 -0.02
CA PRO A 291 7.79 11.32 0.46
C PRO A 291 6.69 11.87 1.38
N GLU A 292 7.07 12.59 2.44
CA GLU A 292 6.13 13.18 3.41
C GLU A 292 5.11 14.13 2.76
N THR A 293 5.45 14.70 1.60
CA THR A 293 4.55 15.56 0.83
C THR A 293 3.37 14.80 0.20
N TYR A 294 3.34 13.48 0.27
CA TYR A 294 2.29 12.64 -0.27
C TYR A 294 1.59 11.84 0.82
N ASP A 295 0.30 12.11 1.04
CA ASP A 295 -0.56 11.19 1.75
C ASP A 295 -1.01 10.07 0.81
N VAL A 296 -0.31 8.93 0.88
CA VAL A 296 -0.60 7.74 0.06
C VAL A 296 -2.04 7.25 0.26
N ALA A 297 -2.61 7.38 1.45
CA ALA A 297 -3.97 6.93 1.71
C ALA A 297 -5.00 7.83 1.02
N GLN A 298 -4.83 9.16 1.13
CA GLN A 298 -5.68 10.10 0.42
C GLN A 298 -5.56 9.94 -1.11
N MET A 299 -4.33 9.85 -1.63
CA MET A 299 -4.11 9.63 -3.06
C MET A 299 -4.70 8.32 -3.56
N SER A 300 -4.63 7.25 -2.77
CA SER A 300 -5.26 5.97 -3.08
C SER A 300 -6.78 6.09 -3.16
N GLY A 301 -7.39 6.85 -2.24
CA GLY A 301 -8.83 7.14 -2.26
C GLY A 301 -9.27 7.92 -3.51
N ASP A 302 -8.56 9.01 -3.85
CA ASP A 302 -8.87 9.77 -5.07
C ASP A 302 -8.66 8.93 -6.33
N LEU A 303 -7.57 8.16 -6.37
CA LEU A 303 -7.26 7.29 -7.50
C LEU A 303 -8.30 6.18 -7.69
N PHE A 304 -8.84 5.62 -6.60
CA PHE A 304 -9.90 4.62 -6.65
C PHE A 304 -11.13 5.11 -7.45
N PHE A 305 -11.63 6.32 -7.13
CA PHE A 305 -12.80 6.87 -7.83
C PHE A 305 -12.52 7.12 -9.32
N LEU A 306 -11.34 7.63 -9.63
CA LEU A 306 -10.92 7.86 -11.02
C LEU A 306 -10.80 6.55 -11.81
N VAL A 307 -10.11 5.55 -11.26
CA VAL A 307 -9.93 4.23 -11.92
C VAL A 307 -11.28 3.54 -12.11
N ARG A 308 -12.15 3.57 -11.09
CA ARG A 308 -13.50 3.02 -11.21
C ARG A 308 -14.27 3.66 -12.36
N TYR A 309 -14.22 4.99 -12.47
CA TYR A 309 -14.88 5.72 -13.55
C TYR A 309 -14.30 5.36 -14.93
N LEU A 310 -12.98 5.29 -15.04
CA LEU A 310 -12.29 4.88 -16.27
C LEU A 310 -12.70 3.48 -16.73
N LEU A 311 -12.76 2.51 -15.81
CA LEU A 311 -13.16 1.14 -16.12
C LEU A 311 -14.61 1.08 -16.60
N ILE A 312 -15.54 1.70 -15.86
CA ILE A 312 -16.96 1.74 -16.26
C ILE A 312 -17.11 2.36 -17.65
N ARG A 313 -16.48 3.52 -17.89
CA ARG A 313 -16.54 4.19 -19.19
C ARG A 313 -16.02 3.30 -20.32
N ARG A 314 -14.89 2.60 -20.13
CA ARG A 314 -14.33 1.69 -21.15
C ARG A 314 -15.24 0.49 -21.43
N ILE A 315 -15.87 -0.05 -20.39
CA ILE A 315 -16.82 -1.16 -20.50
C ILE A 315 -18.07 -0.70 -21.27
N ASP A 316 -18.60 0.48 -20.95
CA ASP A 316 -19.76 1.06 -21.62
C ASP A 316 -19.47 1.40 -23.09
N GLU A 317 -18.28 1.94 -23.41
CA GLU A 317 -17.83 2.21 -24.79
C GLU A 317 -17.80 0.93 -25.64
N LEU A 318 -17.42 -0.21 -25.07
CA LEU A 318 -17.43 -1.51 -25.75
C LEU A 318 -18.83 -2.11 -25.90
N SER A 319 -19.77 -1.73 -25.04
CA SER A 319 -21.14 -2.25 -25.05
C SER A 319 -22.10 -1.46 -25.94
N ALA A 320 -21.66 -0.29 -26.43
CA ALA A 320 -22.44 0.61 -27.28
C ALA A 320 -22.22 0.38 -28.79
N VAL A 321 -21.30 -0.52 -29.15
CA VAL A 321 -20.98 -0.94 -30.54
C VAL A 321 -21.72 -2.24 -30.84
#